data_AF-A0A953P0Y8-F1
#
_entry.id   AF-A0A953P0Y8-F1
#
_cell.length_a   1.000
_cell.length_b   1.000
_cell.length_c   1.000
_cell.angle_alpha   90.00
_cell.angle_beta   90.00
_cell.angle_gamma   90.00
#
_symmetry.space_group_name_H-M   'P 1'
#
loop_
_entity.id
_entity.type
_entity.pdbx_description
1 polymer ?
#
loop_
_entity_poly.entity_id
_entity_poly.type
_entity_poly.pdbx_seq_one_letter_code
_entity_poly.pdbx_strand_id
1 'polypeptide(L)'
;MEDQIIISRILNEFDVKKDLLDRFRVACERLVEQILESEDIKVHKVTSRVKDRDRLEEKLKRADKEYQSLDAITDTLGIRIITHFEDEVDRVGTVIEREFSTDTEKSVDKRKMLDPDRFGYLSLHYICSLNEDRCKLPEYRQYELLTFEVQIRSILQHAWAEIEHDLGYKTGAAVP
;
A
#
# COMPACT_ATOMS: atom_id res chain seq x y z
N MET A 1 -9.54 12.54 25.99
CA MET A 1 -10.14 11.30 26.56
C MET A 1 -10.88 10.53 25.48
N GLU A 2 -11.64 11.22 24.63
CA GLU A 2 -12.36 10.66 23.48
C GLU A 2 -11.42 10.05 22.42
N ASP A 3 -10.32 10.72 22.06
CA ASP A 3 -9.35 10.19 21.09
C ASP A 3 -8.69 8.89 21.54
N GLN A 4 -8.34 8.77 22.82
CA GLN A 4 -7.77 7.54 23.39
C GLN A 4 -8.74 6.35 23.28
N ILE A 5 -10.05 6.60 23.42
CA ILE A 5 -11.08 5.58 23.27
C ILE A 5 -11.18 5.15 21.80
N ILE A 6 -11.16 6.11 20.86
CA ILE A 6 -11.20 5.83 19.42
C ILE A 6 -9.97 5.01 18.99
N ILE A 7 -8.77 5.43 19.41
CA ILE A 7 -7.53 4.72 19.10
C ILE A 7 -7.57 3.28 19.63
N SER A 8 -7.96 3.09 20.90
CA SER A 8 -8.07 1.75 21.47
C SER A 8 -9.10 0.89 20.74
N ARG A 9 -10.22 1.45 20.30
CA ARG A 9 -11.23 0.74 19.50
C ARG A 9 -10.64 0.26 18.17
N ILE A 10 -9.96 1.15 17.45
CA ILE A 10 -9.34 0.82 16.15
C ILE A 10 -8.26 -0.26 16.31
N LEU A 11 -7.42 -0.18 17.34
CA LEU A 11 -6.38 -1.17 17.59
C LEU A 11 -6.97 -2.55 17.93
N ASN A 12 -8.01 -2.60 18.76
CA ASN A 12 -8.70 -3.86 19.07
C ASN A 12 -9.37 -4.46 17.82
N GLU A 13 -10.00 -3.63 16.99
CA GLU A 13 -10.57 -4.07 15.72
C GLU A 13 -9.49 -4.63 14.77
N PHE A 14 -8.33 -3.97 14.72
CA PHE A 14 -7.18 -4.41 13.95
C PHE A 14 -6.66 -5.76 14.43
N ASP A 15 -6.52 -5.94 15.75
CA ASP A 15 -6.04 -7.19 16.34
C ASP A 15 -7.00 -8.36 16.04
N VAL A 16 -8.32 -8.12 16.08
CA VAL A 16 -9.34 -9.12 15.70
C VAL A 16 -9.30 -9.46 14.21
N LYS A 17 -9.09 -8.46 13.34
CA LYS A 17 -9.03 -8.64 11.88
C LYS A 17 -7.66 -9.12 11.37
N LYS A 18 -6.63 -9.19 12.24
CA LYS A 18 -5.23 -9.46 11.82
C LYS A 18 -5.06 -10.76 11.04
N ASP A 19 -5.67 -11.85 11.50
CA ASP A 19 -5.59 -13.15 10.81
C ASP A 19 -6.32 -13.14 9.46
N LEU A 20 -7.42 -12.37 9.36
CA LEU A 20 -8.12 -12.16 8.09
C LEU A 20 -7.26 -11.35 7.13
N LEU A 21 -6.63 -10.27 7.61
CA LEU A 21 -5.73 -9.43 6.84
C LEU A 21 -4.49 -10.20 6.35
N ASP A 22 -3.91 -11.10 7.14
CA ASP A 22 -2.77 -11.89 6.70
C ASP A 22 -3.16 -12.93 5.63
N ARG A 23 -4.32 -13.58 5.77
CA ARG A 23 -4.84 -14.45 4.70
C ARG A 23 -5.15 -13.67 3.43
N PHE A 24 -5.74 -12.48 3.55
CA PHE A 24 -5.99 -11.59 2.44
C PHE A 24 -4.68 -11.13 1.78
N ARG A 25 -3.65 -10.81 2.57
CA ARG A 25 -2.31 -10.45 2.11
C ARG A 25 -1.72 -11.53 1.20
N VAL A 26 -1.70 -12.77 1.66
CA VAL A 26 -1.15 -13.89 0.87
C VAL A 26 -1.96 -14.12 -0.40
N ALA A 27 -3.28 -13.97 -0.34
CA ALA A 27 -4.15 -14.11 -1.50
C ALA A 27 -3.89 -13.02 -2.56
N CYS A 28 -3.82 -11.75 -2.14
CA CYS A 28 -3.56 -10.64 -3.05
C CYS A 28 -2.14 -10.66 -3.63
N GLU A 29 -1.12 -11.02 -2.84
CA GLU A 29 0.26 -11.17 -3.34
C GLU A 29 0.32 -12.17 -4.50
N ARG A 30 -0.22 -13.37 -4.27
CA ARG A 30 -0.29 -14.41 -5.32
C ARG A 30 -1.11 -13.96 -6.52
N LEU A 31 -2.23 -13.29 -6.28
CA LEU A 31 -3.09 -12.82 -7.35
C LEU A 31 -2.39 -11.78 -8.24
N VAL A 32 -1.69 -10.83 -7.61
CA VAL A 32 -0.89 -9.82 -8.33
C VAL A 32 0.21 -10.49 -9.16
N GLU A 33 0.93 -11.46 -8.59
CA GLU A 33 1.95 -12.22 -9.33
C GLU A 33 1.36 -12.91 -10.57
N GLN A 34 0.23 -13.61 -10.41
CA GLN A 34 -0.44 -14.31 -11.52
C GLN A 34 -0.96 -13.37 -12.61
N ILE A 35 -1.51 -12.21 -12.22
CA ILE A 35 -1.96 -11.18 -13.15
C ILE A 35 -0.77 -10.69 -13.99
N LEU A 36 0.34 -10.32 -13.34
CA LEU A 36 1.52 -9.79 -14.04
C LEU A 36 2.14 -10.82 -14.97
N GLU A 37 2.19 -12.09 -14.55
CA GLU A 37 2.66 -13.20 -15.39
C GLU A 37 1.77 -13.39 -16.63
N SER A 38 0.44 -13.28 -16.47
CA SER A 38 -0.50 -13.41 -17.60
C SER A 38 -0.37 -12.31 -18.65
N GLU A 39 0.18 -11.15 -18.27
CA GLU A 39 0.45 -10.00 -19.16
C GLU A 39 1.90 -9.98 -19.69
N ASP A 40 2.69 -11.02 -19.43
CA ASP A 40 4.13 -11.12 -19.74
C ASP A 40 4.95 -9.95 -19.15
N ILE A 41 4.57 -9.48 -17.95
CA ILE A 41 5.27 -8.41 -17.23
C ILE A 41 6.20 -9.04 -16.18
N LYS A 42 7.50 -8.98 -16.44
CA LYS A 42 8.53 -9.49 -15.51
C LYS A 42 8.98 -8.41 -14.54
N VAL A 43 8.45 -8.48 -13.33
CA VAL A 43 8.87 -7.61 -12.22
C VAL A 43 10.06 -8.22 -11.47
N HIS A 44 10.87 -7.38 -10.83
CA HIS A 44 11.98 -7.82 -10.00
C HIS A 44 11.49 -8.57 -8.76
N LYS A 45 10.45 -8.02 -8.11
CA LYS A 45 9.88 -8.60 -6.89
C LYS A 45 8.48 -8.09 -6.62
N VAL A 46 7.59 -8.98 -6.18
CA VAL A 46 6.37 -8.62 -5.46
C VAL A 46 6.58 -8.96 -3.99
N THR A 47 6.20 -8.06 -3.10
CA THR A 47 6.21 -8.31 -1.66
C THR A 47 4.94 -7.74 -1.05
N SER A 48 4.53 -8.31 0.08
CA SER A 48 3.35 -7.83 0.77
C SER A 48 3.61 -7.74 2.28
N ARG A 49 2.87 -6.87 2.97
CA ARG A 49 2.92 -6.75 4.43
C ARG A 49 1.58 -6.31 4.99
N VAL A 50 1.25 -6.84 6.16
CA VAL A 50 0.27 -6.22 7.07
C VAL A 50 1.04 -5.26 7.98
N LYS A 51 0.49 -4.09 8.23
CA LYS A 51 1.12 -3.07 9.09
C LYS A 51 1.30 -3.59 10.52
N ASP A 52 2.43 -3.25 11.13
CA ASP A 52 2.65 -3.53 12.55
C ASP A 52 1.72 -2.70 13.45
N ARG A 53 1.20 -3.34 14.50
CA ARG A 53 0.29 -2.72 15.47
C ARG A 53 0.88 -1.44 16.09
N ASP A 54 2.16 -1.47 16.46
CA ASP A 54 2.82 -0.32 17.09
C ASP A 54 2.96 0.85 16.11
N ARG A 55 3.28 0.56 14.84
CA ARG A 55 3.31 1.57 13.77
C ARG A 55 1.93 2.13 13.44
N LEU A 56 0.89 1.31 13.56
CA LEU A 56 -0.50 1.75 13.43
C LEU A 56 -0.86 2.71 14.58
N GLU A 57 -0.52 2.36 15.82
CA GLU A 57 -0.73 3.20 16.98
C GLU A 57 0.01 4.55 16.88
N GLU A 58 1.29 4.54 16.46
CA GLU A 58 2.05 5.76 16.20
C GLU A 58 1.37 6.64 15.14
N LYS A 59 0.85 6.03 14.06
CA LYS A 59 0.14 6.76 13.00
C LYS A 59 -1.15 7.39 13.53
N LEU A 60 -1.91 6.67 14.35
CA LEU A 60 -3.16 7.14 14.96
C LEU A 60 -2.95 8.29 15.96
N LYS A 61 -1.77 8.36 16.58
CA LYS A 61 -1.40 9.44 17.52
C LYS A 61 -0.89 10.72 16.82
N ARG A 62 -0.64 10.69 15.51
CA ARG A 62 -0.18 11.89 14.78
C ARG A 62 -1.36 12.86 14.63
N ALA A 63 -1.16 14.10 15.09
CA ALA A 63 -2.19 15.15 15.13
C ALA A 63 -2.70 15.64 13.76
N ASP A 64 -2.14 15.13 12.66
CA ASP A 64 -2.40 15.63 11.31
C ASP A 64 -3.62 14.96 10.65
N LYS A 65 -4.14 13.85 11.23
CA LYS A 65 -5.30 13.12 10.68
C LYS A 65 -6.16 12.48 11.77
N GLU A 66 -7.46 12.79 11.76
CA GLU A 66 -8.44 12.12 12.61
C GLU A 66 -9.00 10.87 11.90
N TYR A 67 -8.65 9.70 12.41
CA TYR A 67 -9.20 8.43 11.94
C TYR A 67 -10.34 7.98 12.84
N GLN A 68 -11.53 7.82 12.25
CA GLN A 68 -12.74 7.42 13.00
C GLN A 68 -12.98 5.91 13.01
N SER A 69 -12.44 5.17 12.04
CA SER A 69 -12.55 3.72 11.91
C SER A 69 -11.29 3.11 11.32
N LEU A 70 -11.12 1.79 11.48
CA LEU A 70 -10.03 1.06 10.83
C LEU A 70 -10.12 1.14 9.30
N ASP A 71 -11.32 1.13 8.74
CA ASP A 71 -11.55 1.18 7.29
C ASP A 71 -11.11 2.51 6.66
N ALA A 72 -10.98 3.59 7.45
CA ALA A 72 -10.41 4.85 7.00
C ALA A 72 -8.88 4.77 6.82
N ILE A 73 -8.23 3.71 7.31
CA ILE A 73 -6.79 3.49 7.26
C ILE A 73 -6.48 2.59 6.07
N THR A 74 -6.13 3.23 4.96
CA THR A 74 -5.94 2.56 3.67
C THR A 74 -4.64 1.76 3.54
N ASP A 75 -3.69 1.92 4.47
CA ASP A 75 -2.38 1.27 4.45
C ASP A 75 -2.22 0.22 5.58
N THR A 76 -3.31 -0.44 5.93
CA THR A 76 -3.32 -1.60 6.84
C THR A 76 -2.69 -2.83 6.18
N LEU A 77 -2.91 -3.01 4.87
CA LEU A 77 -2.26 -3.99 4.01
C LEU A 77 -1.57 -3.24 2.87
N GLY A 78 -0.29 -3.53 2.65
CA GLY A 78 0.48 -2.97 1.53
C GLY A 78 1.09 -4.06 0.66
N ILE A 79 0.97 -3.92 -0.65
CA ILE A 79 1.67 -4.71 -1.67
C ILE A 79 2.66 -3.79 -2.36
N ARG A 80 3.90 -4.23 -2.48
CA ARG A 80 4.96 -3.52 -3.17
C ARG A 80 5.41 -4.32 -4.37
N ILE A 81 5.36 -3.69 -5.54
CA ILE A 81 5.80 -4.22 -6.81
C ILE A 81 7.05 -3.43 -7.22
N ILE A 82 8.16 -4.15 -7.37
CA ILE A 82 9.44 -3.58 -7.79
C ILE A 82 9.66 -3.99 -9.25
N THR A 83 9.63 -3.04 -10.18
CA THR A 83 9.91 -3.24 -11.61
C THR A 83 11.41 -3.10 -11.89
N HIS A 84 11.88 -3.62 -13.01
CA HIS A 84 13.29 -3.48 -13.37
C HIS A 84 13.59 -2.05 -13.83
N PHE A 85 12.69 -1.49 -14.63
CA PHE A 85 12.83 -0.17 -15.21
C PHE A 85 11.63 0.73 -14.86
N GLU A 86 11.80 2.04 -15.04
CA GLU A 86 10.79 3.03 -14.71
C GLU A 86 9.61 3.04 -15.69
N ASP A 87 9.85 2.79 -16.98
CA ASP A 87 8.81 2.69 -18.01
C ASP A 87 7.85 1.52 -17.75
N GLU A 88 8.28 0.50 -17.03
CA GLU A 88 7.42 -0.61 -16.59
C GLU A 88 6.45 -0.22 -15.47
N VAL A 89 6.72 0.85 -14.72
CA VAL A 89 5.86 1.30 -13.60
C VAL A 89 4.46 1.64 -14.11
N ASP A 90 4.37 2.36 -15.23
CA ASP A 90 3.08 2.72 -15.85
C ASP A 90 2.34 1.52 -16.43
N ARG A 91 3.08 0.58 -17.01
CA ARG A 91 2.51 -0.67 -17.53
C ARG A 91 1.87 -1.48 -16.41
N VAL A 92 2.59 -1.67 -15.30
CA VAL A 92 2.07 -2.34 -14.11
C VAL A 92 0.87 -1.56 -13.55
N GLY A 93 0.96 -0.24 -13.45
CA GLY A 93 -0.12 0.59 -12.94
C GLY A 93 -1.43 0.43 -13.73
N THR A 94 -1.33 0.44 -15.05
CA THR A 94 -2.48 0.22 -15.96
C THR A 94 -3.13 -1.14 -15.74
N VAL A 95 -2.33 -2.19 -15.53
CA VAL A 95 -2.84 -3.54 -15.25
C VAL A 95 -3.54 -3.58 -13.89
N ILE A 96 -2.96 -2.95 -12.85
CA ILE A 96 -3.58 -2.90 -11.52
C ILE A 96 -4.92 -2.13 -11.56
N GLU A 97 -5.00 -0.98 -12.23
CA GLU A 97 -6.23 -0.21 -12.38
C GLU A 97 -7.34 -0.99 -13.11
N ARG A 98 -6.95 -1.87 -14.05
CA ARG A 98 -7.89 -2.70 -14.80
C ARG A 98 -8.41 -3.89 -14.00
N GLU A 99 -7.54 -4.52 -13.21
CA GLU A 99 -7.85 -5.76 -12.50
C GLU A 99 -8.51 -5.56 -11.12
N PHE A 100 -8.32 -4.38 -10.52
CA PHE A 100 -8.80 -4.05 -9.18
C PHE A 100 -9.64 -2.77 -9.17
N SER A 101 -10.57 -2.70 -8.22
CA SER A 101 -11.32 -1.47 -7.97
C SER A 101 -10.39 -0.47 -7.27
N THR A 102 -10.00 0.59 -7.98
CA THR A 102 -9.06 1.60 -7.48
C THR A 102 -9.79 2.85 -7.02
N ASP A 103 -9.56 3.28 -5.79
CA ASP A 103 -10.09 4.54 -5.24
C ASP A 103 -9.20 5.69 -5.73
N THR A 104 -9.65 6.38 -6.79
CA THR A 104 -8.90 7.46 -7.44
C THR A 104 -8.75 8.71 -6.57
N GLU A 105 -9.62 8.93 -5.59
CA GLU A 105 -9.53 10.08 -4.67
C GLU A 105 -8.43 9.87 -3.62
N LYS A 106 -8.23 8.62 -3.19
CA LYS A 106 -7.19 8.25 -2.21
C LYS A 106 -5.89 7.76 -2.85
N SER A 107 -5.91 7.44 -4.14
CA SER A 107 -4.72 7.07 -4.90
C SER A 107 -3.88 8.31 -5.18
N VAL A 108 -2.57 8.20 -4.94
CA VAL A 108 -1.65 9.32 -5.06
C VAL A 108 -0.59 8.97 -6.09
N ASP A 109 -0.66 9.64 -7.23
CA ASP A 109 0.44 9.67 -8.17
C ASP A 109 1.48 10.68 -7.69
N LYS A 110 2.43 10.22 -6.87
CA LYS A 110 3.49 11.08 -6.31
C LYS A 110 4.39 11.69 -7.39
N ARG A 111 4.38 11.14 -8.61
CA ARG A 111 5.10 11.69 -9.77
C ARG A 111 4.55 13.04 -10.22
N LYS A 112 3.24 13.27 -10.03
CA LYS A 112 2.59 14.54 -10.40
C LYS A 112 2.72 15.63 -9.34
N MET A 113 3.32 15.33 -8.19
CA MET A 113 3.30 16.22 -7.03
C MET A 113 4.49 17.20 -6.89
N LEU A 114 5.53 17.20 -7.75
CA LEU A 114 6.48 18.32 -8.05
C LEU A 114 7.84 17.82 -8.61
N ASP A 115 8.48 18.71 -9.39
CA ASP A 115 9.86 18.78 -9.92
C ASP A 115 10.52 17.48 -10.48
N PRO A 116 10.66 17.33 -11.81
CA PRO A 116 11.31 16.18 -12.46
C PRO A 116 12.75 15.89 -12.00
N ASP A 117 13.44 16.88 -11.43
CA ASP A 117 14.87 16.79 -11.07
C ASP A 117 15.15 16.13 -9.70
N ARG A 118 14.11 15.82 -8.90
CA ARG A 118 14.28 14.99 -7.69
C ARG A 118 14.07 13.53 -8.02
N PHE A 119 15.17 12.84 -8.32
CA PHE A 119 15.32 11.41 -8.65
C PHE A 119 14.61 10.41 -7.68
N GLY A 120 14.05 10.87 -6.57
CA GLY A 120 13.58 10.04 -5.46
C GLY A 120 12.08 9.79 -5.30
N TYR A 121 11.20 10.53 -5.97
CA TYR A 121 9.78 10.57 -5.58
C TYR A 121 8.79 10.02 -6.62
N LEU A 122 9.24 9.08 -7.46
CA LEU A 122 8.47 8.57 -8.59
C LEU A 122 7.68 7.28 -8.30
N SER A 123 7.14 7.13 -7.09
CA SER A 123 6.33 5.95 -6.73
C SER A 123 4.85 6.15 -7.01
N LEU A 124 4.25 5.18 -7.69
CA LEU A 124 2.81 5.11 -7.91
C LEU A 124 2.15 4.40 -6.72
N HIS A 125 1.18 5.05 -6.07
CA HIS A 125 0.44 4.51 -4.93
C HIS A 125 -1.04 4.41 -5.27
N TYR A 126 -1.57 3.19 -5.35
CA TYR A 126 -2.99 2.93 -5.55
C TYR A 126 -3.63 2.38 -4.28
N ILE A 127 -4.83 2.85 -3.96
CA ILE A 127 -5.68 2.20 -2.95
C ILE A 127 -6.68 1.32 -3.70
N CYS A 128 -6.57 0.02 -3.49
CA CYS A 128 -7.32 -0.98 -4.24
C CYS A 128 -8.23 -1.80 -3.31
N SER A 129 -9.31 -2.32 -3.89
CA SER A 129 -10.09 -3.45 -3.36
C SER A 129 -10.30 -4.47 -4.47
N LEU A 130 -10.75 -5.68 -4.08
CA LEU A 130 -11.18 -6.66 -5.08
C LEU A 130 -12.41 -6.11 -5.83
N ASN A 131 -12.46 -6.34 -7.14
CA ASN A 131 -13.61 -5.97 -7.93
C ASN A 131 -14.83 -6.85 -7.59
N GLU A 132 -16.02 -6.39 -7.95
CA GLU A 132 -17.28 -7.07 -7.61
C GLU A 132 -17.32 -8.52 -8.13
N ASP A 133 -16.75 -8.79 -9.30
CA ASP A 133 -16.74 -10.12 -9.90
C ASP A 133 -15.86 -11.10 -9.12
N ARG A 134 -14.70 -10.65 -8.61
CA ARG A 134 -13.85 -11.44 -7.71
C ARG A 134 -14.57 -11.67 -6.38
N CYS A 135 -15.24 -10.67 -5.83
CA CYS A 135 -16.00 -10.82 -4.57
C CYS A 135 -17.17 -11.81 -4.65
N LYS A 136 -17.70 -12.09 -5.86
CA LYS A 136 -18.70 -13.15 -6.07
C LYS A 136 -18.12 -14.57 -5.93
N LEU A 137 -16.81 -14.74 -6.04
CA LEU A 137 -16.15 -16.04 -5.89
C LEU A 137 -16.08 -16.46 -4.41
N PRO A 138 -16.41 -17.72 -4.06
CA PRO A 138 -16.46 -18.18 -2.67
C PRO A 138 -15.19 -17.93 -1.85
N GLU A 139 -14.02 -18.07 -2.47
CA GLU A 139 -12.72 -17.87 -1.85
C GLU A 139 -12.42 -16.41 -1.48
N TYR A 140 -12.98 -15.46 -2.23
CA TYR A 140 -12.72 -14.03 -2.09
C TYR A 140 -13.84 -13.25 -1.41
N ARG A 141 -15.06 -13.81 -1.32
CA ARG A 141 -16.23 -13.16 -0.71
C ARG A 141 -15.97 -12.61 0.69
N GLN A 142 -15.14 -13.28 1.49
CA GLN A 142 -14.80 -12.85 2.85
C GLN A 142 -13.95 -11.56 2.90
N TYR A 143 -13.43 -11.08 1.76
CA TYR A 143 -12.55 -9.91 1.66
C TYR A 143 -13.22 -8.70 1.00
N GLU A 144 -14.53 -8.76 0.72
CA GLU A 144 -15.28 -7.74 -0.03
C GLU A 144 -15.13 -6.31 0.53
N LEU A 145 -14.99 -6.17 1.85
CA LEU A 145 -14.86 -4.87 2.53
C LEU A 145 -13.41 -4.48 2.83
N LEU A 146 -12.43 -5.27 2.38
CA LEU A 146 -11.02 -5.01 2.65
C LEU A 146 -10.40 -4.22 1.51
N THR A 147 -9.55 -3.28 1.90
CA THR A 147 -8.73 -2.48 0.98
C THR A 147 -7.25 -2.76 1.23
N PHE A 148 -6.43 -2.47 0.23
CA PHE A 148 -4.99 -2.57 0.31
C PHE A 148 -4.32 -1.48 -0.54
N GLU A 149 -3.14 -1.05 -0.12
CA GLU A 149 -2.31 -0.12 -0.86
C GLU A 149 -1.36 -0.89 -1.79
N VAL A 150 -1.33 -0.57 -3.08
CA VAL A 150 -0.32 -1.04 -4.04
C VAL A 150 0.69 0.06 -4.29
N GLN A 151 1.96 -0.24 -4.03
CA GLN A 151 3.10 0.65 -4.26
C GLN A 151 3.95 0.10 -5.41
N ILE A 152 4.01 0.81 -6.52
CA ILE A 152 4.79 0.41 -7.70
C ILE A 152 6.01 1.32 -7.81
N ARG A 153 7.19 0.72 -7.95
CA ARG A 153 8.49 1.40 -8.01
C ARG A 153 9.46 0.64 -8.91
N SER A 154 10.40 1.32 -9.54
CA SER A 154 11.58 0.66 -10.12
C SER A 154 12.60 0.28 -9.04
N ILE A 155 13.56 -0.60 -9.36
CA ILE A 155 14.68 -0.94 -8.47
C ILE A 155 15.41 0.32 -7.99
N LEU A 156 15.68 1.27 -8.87
CA LEU A 156 16.40 2.51 -8.52
C LEU A 156 15.58 3.40 -7.58
N GLN A 157 14.28 3.55 -7.85
CA GLN A 157 13.37 4.29 -6.98
C GLN A 157 13.23 3.60 -5.61
N HIS A 158 13.22 2.28 -5.58
CA HIS A 158 13.19 1.52 -4.34
C HIS A 158 14.45 1.73 -3.52
N ALA A 159 15.63 1.60 -4.14
CA ALA A 159 16.92 1.82 -3.49
C ALA A 159 17.04 3.24 -2.93
N TRP A 160 16.65 4.26 -3.72
CA TRP A 160 16.66 5.63 -3.24
C TRP A 160 15.73 5.85 -2.06
N ALA A 161 14.51 5.33 -2.12
CA ALA A 161 13.56 5.46 -1.02
C ALA A 161 14.03 4.75 0.28
N GLU A 162 14.79 3.66 0.17
CA GLU A 162 15.43 3.03 1.34
C GLU A 162 16.55 3.91 1.90
N ILE A 163 17.38 4.50 1.05
CA ILE A 163 18.43 5.44 1.46
C ILE A 163 17.82 6.67 2.13
N GLU A 164 16.81 7.31 1.54
CA GLU A 164 16.13 8.45 2.13
C GLU A 164 15.44 8.10 3.45
N HIS A 165 14.78 6.94 3.52
CA HIS A 165 14.17 6.49 4.75
C HIS A 165 15.24 6.29 5.84
N ASP A 166 16.37 5.65 5.53
CA ASP A 166 17.46 5.44 6.47
C ASP A 166 18.15 6.74 6.88
N LEU A 167 18.36 7.67 5.93
CA LEU A 167 18.90 9.00 6.20
C LEU A 167 17.93 9.79 7.06
N GLY A 168 16.64 9.87 6.70
CA GLY A 168 15.60 10.59 7.44
C GLY A 168 15.33 10.02 8.83
N TYR A 169 15.44 8.69 9.02
CA TYR A 169 15.39 8.07 10.34
C TYR A 169 16.64 8.35 11.19
N LYS A 170 17.81 8.47 10.57
CA LYS A 170 19.06 8.82 11.28
C LYS A 170 19.22 10.33 11.49
N THR A 171 18.50 11.17 10.75
CA THR A 171 18.62 12.62 10.78
C THR A 171 17.42 13.27 11.48
N GLY A 172 17.41 13.17 12.81
CA GLY A 172 16.91 14.26 13.66
C GLY A 172 17.82 15.51 13.61
N ALA A 173 18.90 15.46 12.84
CA ALA A 173 19.78 16.58 12.54
C ALA A 173 19.81 16.77 11.02
N ALA A 174 19.27 17.89 10.55
CA ALA A 174 19.36 18.32 9.16
C ALA A 174 20.79 18.13 8.63
N VAL A 175 20.93 17.47 7.49
CA VAL A 175 22.21 17.40 6.78
C VAL A 175 22.33 18.71 5.97
N PRO A 176 23.47 19.41 6.05
CA PRO A 176 23.71 20.72 5.42
C PRO A 176 23.73 20.68 3.89
#